data_AF-A0A3C1LIS9-F1
#
_entry.id   AF-A0A3C1LIS9-F1
#
_cell.length_a   1.000
_cell.length_b   1.000
_cell.length_c   1.000
_cell.angle_alpha   90.00
_cell.angle_beta   90.00
_cell.angle_gamma   90.00
#
_symmetry.space_group_name_H-M   'P 1'
#
loop_
_entity.id
_entity.type
_entity.pdbx_description
1 polymer ?
#
loop_
_entity_poly.entity_id
_entity_poly.type
_entity_poly.pdbx_seq_one_letter_code
_entity_poly.pdbx_strand_id
1 'polypeptide(L)'
;TGFDIPNAYNPLQVLPIKIPLRIFVDVGTYGEAWKDGNAGTGRFLYDAGIQVPLFGGIANVYIPIVYSKVFRDYYKSVFGNQQFAKSISFDIDLGKLQLHKNSQLSFL
;
A
#
# COMPACT_ATOMS: atom_id res chain seq x y z
N THR A 1 -5.70 -3.09 6.25
CA THR A 1 -6.23 -2.33 7.40
C THR A 1 -5.85 -0.87 7.20
N GLY A 2 -6.82 0.04 7.10
CA GLY A 2 -6.57 1.46 6.87
C GLY A 2 -7.71 2.28 7.44
N PHE A 3 -7.45 3.55 7.74
CA PHE A 3 -8.47 4.48 8.25
C PHE A 3 -9.20 5.10 7.07
N ASP A 4 -10.52 4.91 6.99
CA ASP A 4 -11.33 5.48 5.92
C ASP A 4 -11.40 7.01 6.06
N ILE A 5 -11.08 7.72 4.97
CA ILE A 5 -11.25 9.17 4.89
C ILE A 5 -12.74 9.45 4.69
N PRO A 6 -13.37 10.29 5.55
CA PRO A 6 -14.79 10.62 5.40
C PRO A 6 -15.09 11.21 4.03
N ASN A 7 -16.26 10.89 3.46
CA ASN A 7 -16.65 11.36 2.13
C ASN A 7 -16.59 12.88 1.99
N ALA A 8 -16.86 13.64 3.07
CA ALA A 8 -16.77 15.10 3.07
C ALA A 8 -15.37 15.65 2.72
N TYR A 9 -14.32 14.86 2.94
CA TYR A 9 -12.92 15.23 2.68
C TYR A 9 -12.27 14.41 1.55
N ASN A 10 -13.06 13.59 0.85
CA ASN A 10 -12.57 12.76 -0.23
C ASN A 10 -12.71 13.52 -1.57
N PRO A 11 -11.61 13.99 -2.20
CA PRO A 11 -11.69 14.73 -3.45
C PRO A 11 -12.21 13.89 -4.63
N LEU A 12 -12.19 12.55 -4.53
CA LEU A 12 -12.69 11.66 -5.58
C LEU A 12 -14.22 11.56 -5.61
N GLN A 13 -14.95 12.22 -4.69
CA GLN A 13 -16.42 12.25 -4.70
C GLN A 13 -17.01 12.98 -5.92
N VAL A 14 -16.20 13.74 -6.66
CA VAL A 14 -16.64 14.40 -7.90
C VAL A 14 -16.84 13.42 -9.06
N LEU A 15 -16.33 12.19 -8.96
CA LEU A 15 -16.45 11.18 -9.99
C LEU A 15 -17.85 10.54 -9.96
N PRO A 16 -18.37 10.05 -11.11
CA PRO A 16 -19.67 9.36 -11.17
C PRO A 16 -19.69 8.02 -10.43
N ILE A 17 -18.53 7.57 -9.92
CA ILE A 17 -18.36 6.36 -9.10
C ILE A 17 -17.76 6.75 -7.75
N LYS A 18 -18.29 6.19 -6.67
CA LYS A 18 -17.75 6.42 -5.32
C LYS A 18 -16.52 5.57 -5.09
N ILE A 19 -15.35 6.21 -5.01
CA ILE A 19 -14.09 5.55 -4.69
C ILE A 19 -13.72 5.89 -3.25
N PRO A 20 -13.69 4.91 -2.32
CA PRO A 20 -13.22 5.18 -0.97
C PRO A 20 -11.75 5.58 -1.00
N LEU A 21 -11.33 6.46 -0.10
CA LEU A 21 -9.93 6.74 0.16
C LEU A 21 -9.59 6.34 1.58
N ARG A 22 -8.39 5.79 1.76
CA ARG A 22 -7.89 5.34 3.06
C ARG A 22 -6.52 5.92 3.34
N ILE A 23 -6.20 6.06 4.62
CA ILE A 23 -4.84 6.31 5.08
C ILE A 23 -4.21 4.97 5.44
N PHE A 24 -2.96 4.78 5.01
CA PHE A 24 -2.14 3.64 5.41
C PHE A 24 -0.85 4.11 6.09
N VAL A 25 -0.33 3.25 6.97
CA VAL A 25 0.96 3.42 7.64
C VAL A 25 1.57 2.04 7.81
N ASP A 26 2.72 1.83 7.19
CA ASP A 26 3.49 0.61 7.29
C ASP A 26 4.83 0.92 7.98
N VAL A 27 5.21 0.04 8.92
CA VAL A 27 6.43 0.18 9.71
C VAL A 27 7.08 -1.18 9.87
N GLY A 28 8.40 -1.22 9.70
CA GLY A 28 9.20 -2.42 9.84
C GLY A 28 10.65 -2.13 10.17
N THR A 29 11.43 -3.20 10.23
CA THR A 29 12.88 -3.16 10.44
C THR A 29 13.53 -4.28 9.62
N TYR A 30 14.86 -4.31 9.56
CA TYR A 30 15.63 -5.31 8.84
C TYR A 30 16.81 -5.79 9.69
N GLY A 31 17.30 -7.01 9.43
CA GLY A 31 18.27 -7.68 10.30
C GLY A 31 19.57 -6.91 10.50
N GLU A 32 20.08 -6.27 9.44
CA GLU A 32 21.33 -5.50 9.46
C GLU A 32 21.23 -4.21 10.26
N ALA A 33 20.02 -3.67 10.47
CA ALA A 33 19.83 -2.42 11.22
C ALA A 33 20.21 -2.52 12.71
N TRP A 34 20.31 -3.74 13.23
CA TRP A 34 20.60 -4.01 14.64
C TRP A 34 22.03 -4.49 14.90
N LYS A 35 22.86 -4.59 13.87
CA LYS A 35 24.28 -4.95 14.01
C LYS A 35 25.10 -3.76 14.53
N ASP A 36 26.10 -4.05 15.37
CA ASP A 36 27.01 -3.05 15.91
C ASP A 36 27.72 -2.29 14.78
N GLY A 37 27.76 -0.95 14.88
CA GLY A 37 28.32 -0.06 13.85
C GLY A 37 27.29 0.61 12.93
N ASN A 38 26.04 0.11 12.88
CA ASN A 38 24.96 0.69 12.05
C ASN A 38 24.09 1.72 12.79
N ALA A 39 24.57 2.30 13.91
CA ALA A 39 23.81 3.30 14.68
C ALA A 39 23.48 4.58 13.89
N GLY A 40 24.23 4.88 12.82
CA GLY A 40 24.00 6.03 11.93
C GLY A 40 23.03 5.77 10.78
N THR A 41 22.71 4.51 10.48
CA THR A 41 21.72 4.13 9.47
C THR A 41 20.38 3.85 10.15
N GLY A 42 19.28 4.39 9.61
CA GLY A 42 17.97 4.35 10.27
C GLY A 42 17.50 2.92 10.53
N ARG A 43 17.19 2.58 11.79
CA ARG A 43 16.73 1.24 12.19
C ARG A 43 15.31 0.88 11.76
N PHE A 44 14.53 1.90 11.42
CA PHE A 44 13.12 1.76 11.04
C PHE A 44 12.94 2.06 9.56
N LEU A 45 12.24 1.16 8.90
CA LEU A 45 11.66 1.34 7.58
C LEU A 45 10.20 1.70 7.78
N TYR A 46 9.74 2.77 7.15
CA TYR A 46 8.35 3.15 7.23
C TYR A 46 7.93 3.94 6.00
N ASP A 47 6.68 3.79 5.63
CA ASP A 47 6.00 4.59 4.63
C ASP A 47 4.53 4.75 5.02
N ALA A 48 3.97 5.88 4.60
CA ALA A 48 2.60 6.26 4.91
C ALA A 48 2.05 7.14 3.81
N GLY A 49 0.75 7.05 3.57
CA GLY A 49 0.10 7.82 2.54
C GLY A 49 -1.34 7.40 2.32
N ILE A 50 -1.74 7.41 1.05
CA ILE A 50 -3.11 7.15 0.64
C ILE A 50 -3.22 5.77 0.01
N GLN A 51 -4.20 5.00 0.45
CA GLN A 51 -4.65 3.77 -0.16
C GLN A 51 -5.94 4.03 -0.95
N VAL A 52 -5.98 3.57 -2.20
CA VAL A 52 -7.14 3.59 -3.08
C VAL A 52 -7.62 2.15 -3.29
N PRO A 53 -8.65 1.69 -2.56
CA PRO A 53 -9.30 0.41 -2.83
C PRO A 53 -10.11 0.47 -4.14
N LEU A 54 -9.78 -0.43 -5.06
CA LEU A 54 -10.47 -0.63 -6.33
C LEU A 54 -11.30 -1.93 -6.27
N PHE A 55 -12.43 -1.94 -6.98
CA PHE A 55 -13.31 -3.13 -7.10
C PHE A 55 -13.68 -3.77 -5.75
N GLY A 56 -14.14 -2.96 -4.78
CA GLY A 56 -14.45 -3.46 -3.42
C GLY A 56 -13.21 -3.82 -2.59
N GLY A 57 -12.04 -3.34 -3.02
CA GLY A 57 -10.74 -3.64 -2.41
C GLY A 57 -10.19 -5.01 -2.80
N ILE A 58 -10.55 -5.53 -3.97
CA ILE A 58 -9.86 -6.65 -4.63
C ILE A 58 -8.45 -6.22 -5.04
N ALA A 59 -8.31 -5.02 -5.59
CA ALA A 59 -7.01 -4.41 -5.84
C ALA A 59 -6.89 -3.17 -4.96
N ASN A 60 -5.74 -2.97 -4.33
CA ASN A 60 -5.49 -1.78 -3.51
C ASN A 60 -4.23 -1.11 -4.03
N VAL A 61 -4.32 0.18 -4.35
CA VAL A 61 -3.17 0.99 -4.79
C VAL A 61 -2.71 1.87 -3.63
N TYR A 62 -1.41 1.89 -3.36
CA TYR A 62 -0.81 2.67 -2.29
C TYR A 62 0.10 3.75 -2.87
N ILE A 63 -0.18 4.99 -2.49
CA ILE A 63 0.55 6.17 -2.91
C ILE A 63 1.24 6.73 -1.66
N PRO A 64 2.52 6.40 -1.44
CA PRO A 64 3.26 6.89 -0.28
C PRO A 64 3.51 8.40 -0.42
N ILE A 65 3.19 9.14 0.64
CA ILE A 65 3.41 10.59 0.75
C ILE A 65 4.63 10.86 1.65
N VAL A 66 4.80 10.06 2.69
CA VAL A 66 5.88 10.17 3.66
C VAL A 66 6.55 8.82 3.81
N TYR A 67 7.88 8.79 3.85
CA TYR A 67 8.65 7.58 4.05
C TYR A 67 10.01 7.88 4.70
N SER A 68 10.62 6.84 5.27
CA SER A 68 11.90 6.92 5.96
C SER A 68 13.01 7.44 5.05
N LYS A 69 14.08 7.98 5.64
CA LYS A 69 15.27 8.36 4.88
C LYS A 69 15.85 7.19 4.09
N VAL A 70 15.81 5.99 4.67
CA VAL A 70 16.32 4.78 4.03
C VAL A 70 15.55 4.48 2.73
N PHE A 71 14.22 4.53 2.74
CA PHE A 71 13.43 4.35 1.52
C PHE A 71 13.64 5.49 0.51
N ARG A 72 13.76 6.72 0.99
CA ARG A 72 14.04 7.88 0.13
C ARG A 72 15.35 7.74 -0.62
N ASP A 73 16.40 7.37 0.10
CA ASP A 73 17.74 7.22 -0.45
C ASP A 73 17.75 6.05 -1.45
N TYR A 74 17.06 4.94 -1.14
CA TYR A 74 16.86 3.82 -2.06
C TYR A 74 16.11 4.22 -3.35
N TYR A 75 14.94 4.84 -3.26
CA TYR A 75 14.18 5.22 -4.45
C TYR A 75 14.96 6.22 -5.31
N LYS A 76 15.66 7.16 -4.67
CA LYS A 76 16.52 8.12 -5.37
C LYS A 76 17.69 7.44 -6.06
N SER A 77 18.35 6.49 -5.42
CA SER A 77 19.52 5.80 -6.00
C SER A 77 19.13 4.86 -7.14
N VAL A 78 17.97 4.19 -7.04
CA VAL A 78 17.54 3.18 -8.02
C VAL A 78 16.76 3.81 -9.18
N PHE A 79 15.88 4.76 -8.91
CA PHE A 79 14.92 5.29 -9.91
C PHE A 79 15.13 6.76 -10.26
N GLY A 80 16.02 7.48 -9.57
CA GLY A 80 16.35 8.88 -9.86
C GLY A 80 15.09 9.76 -9.95
N ASN A 81 14.89 10.40 -11.11
CA ASN A 81 13.77 11.31 -11.34
C ASN A 81 12.40 10.62 -11.37
N GLN A 82 12.34 9.29 -11.52
CA GLN A 82 11.08 8.54 -11.54
C GLN A 82 10.67 8.00 -10.17
N GLN A 83 11.36 8.40 -9.10
CA GLN A 83 11.16 7.86 -7.75
C GLN A 83 9.69 7.89 -7.27
N PHE A 84 8.93 8.94 -7.59
CA PHE A 84 7.53 9.04 -7.16
C PHE A 84 6.62 8.02 -7.84
N ALA A 85 6.73 7.90 -9.17
CA ALA A 85 5.93 6.92 -9.91
C ALA A 85 6.30 5.48 -9.51
N LYS A 86 7.57 5.26 -9.18
CA LYS A 86 8.10 3.95 -8.76
C LYS A 86 7.90 3.63 -7.28
N SER A 87 7.49 4.61 -6.46
CA SER A 87 7.10 4.36 -5.06
C SER A 87 5.63 3.92 -4.93
N ILE A 88 4.82 4.06 -5.98
CA ILE A 88 3.43 3.56 -5.98
C ILE A 88 3.46 2.03 -6.01
N SER A 89 2.77 1.39 -5.07
CA SER A 89 2.65 -0.06 -4.98
C SER A 89 1.19 -0.49 -5.07
N PHE A 90 0.96 -1.79 -5.28
CA PHE A 90 -0.38 -2.35 -5.23
C PHE A 90 -0.38 -3.76 -4.65
N ASP A 91 -1.51 -4.16 -4.09
CA ASP A 91 -1.80 -5.55 -3.74
C ASP A 91 -3.07 -6.05 -4.45
N ILE A 92 -3.19 -7.37 -4.49
CA ILE A 92 -4.40 -8.07 -4.95
C ILE A 92 -4.84 -9.02 -3.83
N ASP A 93 -6.05 -8.81 -3.32
CA ASP A 93 -6.70 -9.66 -2.33
C ASP A 93 -7.39 -10.84 -3.03
N LEU A 94 -6.66 -11.95 -3.14
CA LEU A 94 -7.17 -13.19 -3.72
C LEU A 94 -8.33 -13.80 -2.90
N GLY A 95 -8.44 -13.48 -1.61
CA GLY A 95 -9.53 -13.95 -0.75
C GLY A 95 -10.88 -13.33 -1.11
N LYS A 96 -10.87 -12.12 -1.70
CA LYS A 96 -12.06 -11.46 -2.25
C LYS A 96 -12.40 -11.86 -3.68
N LEU A 97 -11.49 -12.55 -4.37
CA LEU A 97 -11.72 -13.06 -5.72
C LEU A 97 -12.57 -14.34 -5.75
N GLN A 98 -13.34 -14.67 -4.70
CA GLN A 98 -14.07 -15.94 -4.60
C GLN A 98 -14.88 -16.23 -5.86
N LEU A 99 -14.30 -17.07 -6.72
CA LEU A 99 -14.97 -17.69 -7.84
C LEU A 99 -15.82 -18.78 -7.20
N HIS A 100 -17.11 -18.50 -7.00
CA HIS A 100 -18.07 -19.52 -6.60
C HIS A 100 -18.07 -20.63 -7.65
N LYS A 101 -17.28 -21.69 -7.43
CA LYS A 101 -17.37 -22.90 -8.21
C LYS A 101 -18.52 -23.71 -7.64
N ASN A 102 -19.69 -23.56 -8.24
CA ASN A 102 -20.84 -24.42 -7.95
C ASN A 102 -20.51 -25.86 -8.39
N SER A 103 -19.89 -26.65 -7.51
CA SER A 103 -19.80 -28.10 -7.69
C SER A 103 -20.86 -28.79 -6.82
N GLN A 104 -22.13 -28.69 -7.23
CA GLN A 104 -23.08 -29.74 -6.90
C GLN A 104 -22.77 -30.93 -7.82
N LEU A 105 -21.88 -31.80 -7.39
CA LEU A 105 -21.81 -33.17 -7.90
C LEU A 105 -22.49 -34.05 -6.86
N SER A 106 -23.79 -34.21 -7.03
CA SER A 106 -24.54 -35.30 -6.41
C SER A 106 -24.09 -36.61 -7.06
N PHE A 107 -23.38 -37.45 -6.31
CA PHE A 107 -23.18 -38.84 -6.69
C PHE A 107 -24.35 -39.66 -6.14
N LEU A 108 -25.08 -40.30 -7.06
CA LEU A 108 -26.00 -41.41 -6.79
C LEU A 108 -25.20 -42.64 -6.32
#